data_AF-C7MVM6-F1
#
_entry.id   AF-C7MVM6-F1
#
_cell.length_a   1.000
_cell.length_b   1.000
_cell.length_c   1.000
_cell.angle_alpha   90.00
_cell.angle_beta   90.00
_cell.angle_gamma   90.00
#
_symmetry.space_group_name_H-M   'P 1'
#
loop_
_entity.id
_entity.type
_entity.pdbx_description
1 polymer ?
#
loop_
_entity_poly.entity_id
_entity_poly.type
_entity_poly.pdbx_seq_one_letter_code
_entity_poly.pdbx_strand_id
1 'polypeptide(L)'
;MSDEPSSHDDGGAQPDQRCRSAEPLRASWRPAETARERQPKVAGLKKLTATFGWRAYLVPILLVVTVLVVFDTTRGSGANDEAASSGGDGGQAGNAAEKPDPMATEVPAEPIELDIPTAKLPEGGDYSQSGEGTWHVVPLGEGDGKRVGDSEQLLTYTVEVEDGIDPASYTGDDSFASAVESTLSDKRSWTGTGEVSFKRVDDRHPDPDFRVSLTSPDTSGQLCGTAIGYESSCRLSTPDGGSRVVINLARWVRGALAFNGDLGSYRQYVINHEVGHALGHGHVGCQEDGALAPVMMQQTFGVANDYVAMLNDDHGGDVGKVPADGKVCRPNPWPNPQANSDD
;
A
#
# COMPACT_ATOMS: atom_id res chain seq x y z
N MET A 1 -61.50 25.09 3.25
CA MET A 1 -62.36 26.28 3.39
C MET A 1 -61.44 27.49 3.26
N SER A 2 -61.36 28.09 2.06
CA SER A 2 -62.12 29.33 1.69
C SER A 2 -61.41 30.57 2.26
N ASP A 3 -61.05 31.63 1.54
CA ASP A 3 -61.25 32.07 0.16
C ASP A 3 -60.26 33.23 -0.10
N GLU A 4 -59.78 33.38 -1.33
CA GLU A 4 -59.23 34.65 -1.88
C GLU A 4 -60.39 35.65 -2.13
N PRO A 5 -60.12 36.96 -2.28
CA PRO A 5 -60.15 37.51 -3.65
C PRO A 5 -59.21 38.71 -3.95
N SER A 6 -58.60 38.67 -5.14
CA SER A 6 -58.66 39.64 -6.28
C SER A 6 -59.38 40.99 -6.05
N SER A 7 -59.17 42.13 -6.74
CA SER A 7 -58.36 42.61 -7.89
C SER A 7 -58.88 44.04 -8.26
N HIS A 8 -58.28 44.70 -9.29
CA HIS A 8 -58.69 45.94 -10.02
C HIS A 8 -58.13 47.27 -9.47
N ASP A 9 -57.28 48.07 -10.14
CA ASP A 9 -57.09 48.56 -11.54
C ASP A 9 -57.96 49.78 -11.88
N ASP A 10 -57.31 50.89 -12.27
CA ASP A 10 -57.94 52.07 -12.88
C ASP A 10 -56.94 52.90 -13.74
N GLY A 11 -56.84 52.50 -15.01
CA GLY A 11 -57.08 53.29 -16.23
C GLY A 11 -56.76 54.80 -16.36
N GLY A 12 -56.01 55.13 -17.44
CA GLY A 12 -56.11 56.37 -18.23
C GLY A 12 -54.76 57.12 -18.39
N ALA A 13 -54.23 57.48 -19.57
CA ALA A 13 -54.81 57.74 -20.88
C ALA A 13 -53.75 57.64 -22.02
N GLN A 14 -54.14 56.96 -23.11
CA GLN A 14 -54.10 57.27 -24.57
C GLN A 14 -53.30 58.50 -25.15
N PRO A 15 -53.09 58.60 -26.49
CA PRO A 15 -52.12 57.88 -27.36
C PRO A 15 -51.34 58.85 -28.31
N ASP A 16 -50.37 58.37 -29.11
CA ASP A 16 -50.20 58.71 -30.55
C ASP A 16 -48.89 58.16 -31.15
N GLN A 17 -48.90 58.09 -32.49
CA GLN A 17 -48.08 57.24 -33.35
C GLN A 17 -46.92 58.04 -33.97
N ARG A 18 -45.76 57.40 -34.21
CA ARG A 18 -45.11 57.34 -35.56
C ARG A 18 -43.85 56.47 -35.59
N CYS A 19 -43.60 55.95 -36.79
CA CYS A 19 -42.80 54.78 -37.19
C CYS A 19 -41.27 54.81 -37.00
N ARG A 20 -40.76 53.63 -36.57
CA ARG A 20 -39.67 52.78 -37.11
C ARG A 20 -38.27 53.36 -37.39
N SER A 21 -37.25 52.82 -36.68
CA SER A 21 -36.09 52.14 -37.31
C SER A 21 -35.13 51.49 -36.27
N ALA A 22 -34.88 50.19 -36.47
CA ALA A 22 -33.65 49.41 -36.24
C ALA A 22 -32.92 49.38 -34.86
N GLU A 23 -32.91 48.17 -34.29
CA GLU A 23 -31.90 47.44 -33.49
C GLU A 23 -30.41 47.69 -33.85
N PRO A 24 -29.41 47.18 -33.08
CA PRO A 24 -29.06 47.53 -31.70
C PRO A 24 -27.58 48.00 -31.58
N LEU A 25 -27.28 48.87 -30.60
CA LEU A 25 -25.92 49.18 -30.19
C LEU A 25 -25.48 48.22 -29.08
N ARG A 26 -24.59 47.25 -29.39
CA ARG A 26 -23.71 46.65 -28.39
C ARG A 26 -22.29 47.15 -28.61
N ALA A 27 -21.78 47.81 -27.58
CA ALA A 27 -20.47 48.43 -27.51
C ALA A 27 -19.36 47.38 -27.64
N SER A 28 -18.40 47.69 -28.51
CA SER A 28 -17.13 46.98 -28.65
C SER A 28 -16.15 47.47 -27.58
N TRP A 29 -15.63 46.53 -26.79
CA TRP A 29 -14.52 46.78 -25.87
C TRP A 29 -13.20 46.52 -26.60
N ARG A 30 -12.28 47.49 -26.58
CA ARG A 30 -10.90 47.39 -27.07
C ARG A 30 -9.97 47.85 -25.95
N PRO A 31 -8.99 47.04 -25.51
CA PRO A 31 -7.82 47.56 -24.82
C PRO A 31 -6.71 47.90 -25.84
N ALA A 32 -5.98 48.97 -25.55
CA ALA A 32 -4.90 49.51 -26.37
C ALA A 32 -3.62 48.65 -26.30
N GLU A 33 -2.95 48.52 -27.44
CA GLU A 33 -1.67 47.84 -27.61
C GLU A 33 -0.51 48.69 -27.08
N THR A 34 0.29 48.15 -26.15
CA THR A 34 1.60 48.69 -25.80
C THR A 34 2.71 47.95 -26.54
N ALA A 35 3.46 48.75 -27.31
CA ALA A 35 4.83 48.61 -27.79
C ALA A 35 5.52 47.22 -27.78
N ARG A 36 5.88 46.84 -29.01
CA ARG A 36 6.68 45.69 -29.43
C ARG A 36 8.17 45.86 -29.11
N GLU A 37 8.72 45.02 -28.24
CA GLU A 37 10.15 44.72 -28.22
C GLU A 37 10.45 43.61 -29.26
N ARG A 38 11.43 43.87 -30.13
CA ARG A 38 11.91 42.95 -31.16
C ARG A 38 13.12 42.19 -30.61
N GLN A 39 13.07 40.86 -30.64
CA GLN A 39 14.25 40.00 -30.60
C GLN A 39 14.09 38.79 -31.56
N PRO A 40 15.21 38.18 -32.01
CA PRO A 40 15.41 37.83 -33.42
C PRO A 40 14.89 36.45 -33.82
N LYS A 41 14.63 36.32 -35.13
CA LYS A 41 14.33 35.06 -35.79
C LYS A 41 15.60 34.22 -35.89
N VAL A 42 15.66 33.10 -35.17
CA VAL A 42 16.55 31.98 -35.52
C VAL A 42 15.72 30.94 -36.24
N ALA A 43 16.12 30.65 -37.47
CA ALA A 43 15.49 29.69 -38.35
C ALA A 43 15.86 28.25 -37.96
N GLY A 44 14.93 27.33 -38.19
CA GLY A 44 15.23 25.93 -38.48
C GLY A 44 15.21 24.97 -37.30
N LEU A 45 14.36 23.94 -37.44
CA LEU A 45 14.41 22.67 -36.72
C LEU A 45 14.09 22.72 -35.21
N LYS A 46 12.79 22.66 -34.86
CA LYS A 46 12.25 21.95 -33.68
C LYS A 46 10.73 22.12 -33.61
N LYS A 47 10.03 21.41 -34.50
CA LYS A 47 8.56 21.24 -34.45
C LYS A 47 8.18 19.78 -34.15
N LEU A 48 8.97 19.07 -33.34
CA LEU A 48 8.71 17.67 -32.97
C LEU A 48 8.93 17.36 -31.48
N THR A 49 8.86 18.35 -30.59
CA THR A 49 9.00 18.12 -29.13
C THR A 49 7.79 18.56 -28.31
N ALA A 50 6.68 18.91 -28.97
CA ALA A 50 5.43 19.32 -28.29
C ALA A 50 4.36 18.21 -28.22
N THR A 51 4.64 16.99 -28.69
CA THR A 51 3.64 15.90 -28.68
C THR A 51 4.18 14.58 -28.12
N PHE A 52 5.48 14.45 -27.85
CA PHE A 52 6.06 13.23 -27.27
C PHE A 52 7.20 13.61 -26.31
N GLY A 53 6.86 13.94 -25.07
CA GLY A 53 7.83 13.94 -23.95
C GLY A 53 8.42 12.53 -23.74
N TRP A 54 9.61 12.44 -23.13
CA TRP A 54 10.51 11.29 -22.81
C TRP A 54 10.65 10.12 -23.82
N ARG A 55 9.57 9.70 -24.49
CA ARG A 55 9.47 8.67 -25.54
C ARG A 55 10.27 8.98 -26.80
N ALA A 56 10.64 10.23 -27.04
CA ALA A 56 11.57 10.60 -28.12
C ALA A 56 12.98 9.99 -27.93
N TYR A 57 13.36 9.63 -26.70
CA TYR A 57 14.62 8.98 -26.39
C TYR A 57 14.54 7.45 -26.49
N LEU A 58 13.35 6.85 -26.37
CA LEU A 58 13.18 5.39 -26.44
C LEU A 58 13.49 4.83 -27.82
N VAL A 59 13.09 5.52 -28.89
CA VAL A 59 13.32 5.06 -30.27
C VAL A 59 14.82 4.99 -30.64
N PRO A 60 15.65 6.04 -30.42
CA PRO A 60 17.08 5.95 -30.69
C PRO A 60 17.80 4.98 -29.75
N ILE A 61 17.41 4.89 -28.47
CA ILE A 61 18.01 3.94 -27.52
C ILE A 61 17.72 2.50 -27.95
N LEU A 62 16.48 2.19 -28.32
CA LEU A 62 16.09 0.85 -28.75
C LEU A 62 16.77 0.48 -30.09
N LEU A 63 17.01 1.45 -30.98
CA LEU A 63 17.82 1.23 -32.17
C LEU A 63 19.28 0.87 -31.83
N VAL A 64 19.90 1.57 -30.89
CA VAL A 64 21.29 1.28 -30.45
C VAL A 64 21.37 -0.09 -29.79
N VAL A 65 20.41 -0.43 -28.91
CA VAL A 65 20.34 -1.76 -28.26
C VAL A 65 20.15 -2.87 -29.30
N THR A 66 19.25 -2.67 -30.28
CA THR A 66 19.04 -3.64 -31.36
C THR A 66 20.32 -3.85 -32.18
N VAL A 67 21.06 -2.78 -32.50
CA VAL A 67 22.34 -2.88 -33.22
C VAL A 67 23.40 -3.64 -32.39
N LEU A 68 23.48 -3.39 -31.09
CA LEU A 68 24.42 -4.09 -30.20
C LEU A 68 24.10 -5.59 -30.10
N VAL A 69 22.82 -5.97 -30.00
CA VAL A 69 22.39 -7.38 -29.97
C VAL A 69 22.67 -8.09 -31.30
N VAL A 70 22.45 -7.42 -32.44
CA VAL A 70 22.80 -7.97 -33.77
C VAL A 70 24.31 -8.13 -33.93
N PHE A 71 25.10 -7.23 -33.36
CA PHE A 71 26.57 -7.31 -33.42
C PHE A 71 27.16 -8.39 -32.49
N ASP A 72 26.51 -8.65 -31.36
CA ASP A 72 26.86 -9.72 -30.43
C ASP A 72 26.50 -11.10 -31.02
N THR A 73 25.31 -11.23 -31.60
CA THR A 73 24.87 -12.46 -32.28
C THR A 73 25.66 -12.78 -33.56
N THR A 74 26.24 -11.78 -34.24
CA THR A 74 27.08 -12.00 -35.42
C THR A 74 28.56 -12.27 -35.10
N ARG A 75 28.99 -12.07 -33.85
CA ARG A 75 30.34 -12.38 -33.38
C ARG A 75 30.41 -13.63 -32.50
N GLY A 76 29.33 -13.98 -31.83
CA GLY A 76 29.18 -15.21 -31.04
C GLY A 76 28.53 -16.33 -31.84
N SER A 77 29.16 -16.81 -32.91
CA SER A 77 28.80 -18.07 -33.57
C SER A 77 29.95 -18.62 -34.40
N GLY A 78 30.55 -19.70 -33.90
CA GLY A 78 31.57 -20.52 -34.57
C GLY A 78 32.65 -20.94 -33.57
N ALA A 79 32.90 -22.20 -33.26
CA ALA A 79 32.36 -23.45 -33.77
C ALA A 79 32.70 -24.54 -32.71
N ASN A 80 31.74 -25.40 -32.40
CA ASN A 80 32.04 -26.74 -31.92
C ASN A 80 31.80 -27.67 -33.11
N ASP A 81 32.83 -28.41 -33.49
CA ASP A 81 32.80 -29.83 -33.87
C ASP A 81 34.15 -30.19 -34.50
N GLU A 82 34.88 -31.12 -33.90
CA GLU A 82 35.22 -32.39 -34.56
C GLU A 82 35.99 -33.33 -33.62
N ALA A 83 35.60 -34.60 -33.70
CA ALA A 83 36.15 -35.73 -32.98
C ALA A 83 37.24 -36.46 -33.80
N ALA A 84 38.00 -37.28 -33.07
CA ALA A 84 38.68 -38.53 -33.48
C ALA A 84 40.21 -38.53 -33.77
N SER A 85 40.90 -39.22 -32.84
CA SER A 85 41.89 -40.30 -33.03
C SER A 85 43.17 -40.09 -33.84
N SER A 86 44.35 -40.18 -33.20
CA SER A 86 45.28 -41.34 -33.30
C SER A 86 46.72 -41.01 -32.84
N GLY A 87 47.34 -41.96 -32.12
CA GLY A 87 48.76 -42.33 -32.26
C GLY A 87 49.86 -41.53 -31.53
N GLY A 88 50.48 -42.19 -30.53
CA GLY A 88 51.94 -42.41 -30.51
C GLY A 88 52.89 -41.37 -29.88
N ASP A 89 53.41 -41.75 -28.70
CA ASP A 89 54.79 -41.64 -28.20
C ASP A 89 55.48 -40.28 -27.93
N GLY A 90 56.22 -40.23 -26.81
CA GLY A 90 57.41 -39.40 -26.64
C GLY A 90 57.32 -38.13 -25.78
N GLY A 91 57.63 -38.25 -24.48
CA GLY A 91 58.64 -37.41 -23.80
C GLY A 91 58.38 -35.92 -23.47
N GLN A 92 58.61 -35.62 -22.18
CA GLN A 92 59.24 -34.39 -21.65
C GLN A 92 58.36 -33.20 -21.19
N ALA A 93 58.28 -33.08 -19.86
CA ALA A 93 58.31 -31.90 -18.98
C ALA A 93 57.90 -30.51 -19.50
N GLY A 94 56.95 -29.88 -18.80
CA GLY A 94 56.76 -28.43 -18.81
C GLY A 94 55.56 -27.96 -17.99
N ASN A 95 55.85 -27.19 -16.92
CA ASN A 95 54.93 -26.49 -16.02
C ASN A 95 53.57 -26.06 -16.62
N ALA A 96 52.47 -26.51 -16.01
CA ALA A 96 51.15 -25.92 -16.21
C ALA A 96 50.90 -24.87 -15.13
N ALA A 97 50.81 -23.62 -15.56
CA ALA A 97 50.31 -22.51 -14.77
C ALA A 97 48.81 -22.71 -14.49
N GLU A 98 48.45 -22.68 -13.22
CA GLU A 98 47.08 -22.76 -12.73
C GLU A 98 46.35 -21.46 -13.08
N LYS A 99 45.30 -21.59 -13.89
CA LYS A 99 44.42 -20.49 -14.30
C LYS A 99 43.31 -20.38 -13.24
N PRO A 100 43.01 -19.19 -12.68
CA PRO A 100 41.95 -19.06 -11.70
C PRO A 100 40.59 -19.13 -12.42
N ASP A 101 39.73 -20.06 -12.00
CA ASP A 101 38.32 -20.10 -12.40
C ASP A 101 37.56 -18.93 -11.76
N PRO A 102 36.78 -18.13 -12.52
CA PRO A 102 35.78 -17.26 -11.92
C PRO A 102 34.49 -18.05 -11.76
N MET A 103 34.37 -18.81 -10.67
CA MET A 103 33.08 -19.30 -10.22
C MET A 103 32.64 -18.45 -9.03
N ALA A 104 32.04 -17.29 -9.30
CA ALA A 104 31.06 -16.74 -8.37
C ALA A 104 29.82 -17.63 -8.48
N THR A 105 29.83 -18.74 -7.75
CA THR A 105 28.59 -19.45 -7.42
C THR A 105 27.89 -18.54 -6.41
N GLU A 106 26.80 -17.89 -6.82
CA GLU A 106 25.86 -17.35 -5.85
C GLU A 106 25.38 -18.55 -5.02
N VAL A 107 25.93 -18.68 -3.82
CA VAL A 107 25.40 -19.59 -2.81
C VAL A 107 23.97 -19.11 -2.57
N PRO A 108 22.93 -19.92 -2.88
CA PRO A 108 21.58 -19.56 -2.51
C PRO A 108 21.60 -19.29 -1.00
N ALA A 109 21.10 -18.13 -0.57
CA ALA A 109 20.93 -17.87 0.85
C ALA A 109 20.04 -19.00 1.40
N GLU A 110 20.59 -19.85 2.27
CA GLU A 110 19.76 -20.82 2.97
C GLU A 110 18.75 -20.03 3.79
N PRO A 111 17.44 -20.35 3.70
CA PRO A 111 16.45 -19.74 4.58
C PRO A 111 16.89 -19.96 6.03
N ILE A 112 17.15 -18.89 6.76
CA ILE A 112 17.42 -18.99 8.19
C ILE A 112 16.10 -19.38 8.84
N GLU A 113 16.00 -20.61 9.35
CA GLU A 113 14.85 -21.03 10.15
C GLU A 113 14.88 -20.30 11.50
N LEU A 114 14.16 -19.18 11.58
CA LEU A 114 13.90 -18.50 12.85
C LEU A 114 13.01 -19.40 13.72
N ASP A 115 13.59 -20.12 14.68
CA ASP A 115 12.81 -20.88 15.68
C ASP A 115 12.27 -19.95 16.76
N ILE A 116 11.16 -19.27 16.44
CA ILE A 116 10.39 -18.47 17.39
C ILE A 116 9.12 -19.28 17.71
N PRO A 117 9.04 -19.96 18.89
CA PRO A 117 7.94 -20.86 19.19
C PRO A 117 6.56 -20.19 19.11
N THR A 118 6.48 -18.92 19.49
CA THR A 118 5.26 -18.12 19.48
C THR A 118 4.89 -17.54 18.10
N ALA A 119 5.79 -17.63 17.11
CA ALA A 119 5.54 -17.14 15.76
C ALA A 119 4.75 -18.12 14.89
N LYS A 120 4.66 -19.40 15.29
CA LYS A 120 3.89 -20.40 14.54
C LYS A 120 2.42 -19.99 14.44
N LEU A 121 1.79 -20.32 13.31
CA LEU A 121 0.35 -20.15 13.16
C LEU A 121 -0.37 -21.13 14.10
N PRO A 122 -1.27 -20.66 14.98
CA PRO A 122 -2.08 -21.55 15.81
C PRO A 122 -2.92 -22.49 14.95
N GLU A 123 -3.32 -23.66 15.49
CA GLU A 123 -4.38 -24.46 14.89
C GLU A 123 -5.73 -23.73 14.98
N GLY A 124 -6.63 -23.99 14.05
CA GLY A 124 -7.93 -23.31 14.02
C GLY A 124 -8.70 -23.59 12.74
N GLY A 125 -9.71 -22.74 12.47
CA GLY A 125 -10.57 -22.86 11.30
C GLY A 125 -9.82 -22.88 9.97
N ASP A 126 -10.46 -23.44 8.96
CA ASP A 126 -9.94 -23.44 7.59
C ASP A 126 -9.99 -22.02 6.99
N TYR A 127 -9.07 -21.75 6.07
CA TYR A 127 -8.99 -20.50 5.32
C TYR A 127 -8.58 -20.75 3.88
N SER A 128 -8.92 -19.81 2.99
CA SER A 128 -8.43 -19.82 1.62
C SER A 128 -6.93 -19.52 1.58
N GLN A 129 -6.13 -20.46 1.08
CA GLN A 129 -4.68 -20.28 0.94
C GLN A 129 -4.33 -19.21 -0.11
N SER A 130 -5.14 -19.11 -1.18
CA SER A 130 -4.92 -18.20 -2.30
C SER A 130 -6.20 -17.44 -2.65
N GLY A 131 -6.05 -16.23 -3.16
CA GLY A 131 -7.08 -15.43 -3.83
C GLY A 131 -6.63 -15.01 -5.23
N GLU A 132 -7.32 -14.04 -5.83
CA GLU A 132 -7.04 -13.57 -7.20
C GLU A 132 -5.98 -12.45 -7.28
N GLY A 133 -5.53 -11.90 -6.14
CA GLY A 133 -4.61 -10.77 -6.10
C GLY A 133 -5.24 -9.42 -6.50
N THR A 134 -6.56 -9.38 -6.62
CA THR A 134 -7.38 -8.16 -6.75
C THR A 134 -8.29 -8.02 -5.54
N TRP A 135 -8.79 -6.82 -5.28
CA TRP A 135 -9.66 -6.55 -4.14
C TRP A 135 -10.90 -5.76 -4.57
N HIS A 136 -12.03 -6.09 -3.95
CA HIS A 136 -13.23 -5.27 -3.99
C HIS A 136 -13.37 -4.46 -2.69
N VAL A 137 -13.97 -3.27 -2.80
CA VAL A 137 -14.29 -2.44 -1.63
C VAL A 137 -15.58 -2.95 -1.01
N VAL A 138 -15.58 -3.19 0.30
CA VAL A 138 -16.78 -3.54 1.05
C VAL A 138 -17.66 -2.29 1.19
N PRO A 139 -18.91 -2.30 0.68
CA PRO A 139 -19.79 -1.13 0.74
C PRO A 139 -20.04 -0.64 2.16
N LEU A 140 -20.39 0.65 2.30
CA LEU A 140 -20.83 1.21 3.57
C LEU A 140 -22.23 0.71 3.91
N GLY A 141 -22.41 0.20 5.13
CA GLY A 141 -23.72 -0.08 5.71
C GLY A 141 -24.44 1.19 6.16
N GLU A 142 -25.68 1.04 6.59
CA GLU A 142 -26.45 2.15 7.16
C GLU A 142 -25.82 2.61 8.49
N GLY A 143 -25.33 3.85 8.52
CA GLY A 143 -24.72 4.43 9.72
C GLY A 143 -23.21 4.31 9.81
N ASP A 144 -22.57 3.58 8.88
CA ASP A 144 -21.12 3.51 8.69
C ASP A 144 -20.57 4.81 8.08
N GLY A 145 -19.24 4.97 8.09
CA GLY A 145 -18.55 6.06 7.42
C GLY A 145 -18.72 7.42 8.09
N LYS A 146 -19.12 7.43 9.36
CA LYS A 146 -19.09 8.62 10.22
C LYS A 146 -17.64 8.99 10.51
N ARG A 147 -17.39 10.30 10.64
CA ARG A 147 -16.12 10.76 11.19
C ARG A 147 -16.03 10.31 12.66
N VAL A 148 -14.90 9.73 13.02
CA VAL A 148 -14.55 9.34 14.39
C VAL A 148 -13.28 10.04 14.83
N GLY A 149 -13.19 10.43 16.10
CA GLY A 149 -12.15 11.32 16.61
C GLY A 149 -12.43 12.81 16.36
N ASP A 150 -11.67 13.66 17.07
CA ASP A 150 -11.86 15.11 17.08
C ASP A 150 -10.70 15.90 16.42
N SER A 151 -9.60 15.23 16.06
CA SER A 151 -8.43 15.86 15.40
C SER A 151 -8.77 16.50 14.06
N GLU A 152 -8.15 17.65 13.77
CA GLU A 152 -8.22 18.31 12.46
C GLU A 152 -7.61 17.45 11.33
N GLN A 153 -6.67 16.57 11.67
CA GLN A 153 -6.09 15.62 10.72
C GLN A 153 -7.07 14.46 10.48
N LEU A 154 -7.94 14.63 9.50
CA LEU A 154 -8.86 13.60 9.03
C LEU A 154 -8.19 12.72 7.97
N LEU A 155 -8.14 11.41 8.23
CA LEU A 155 -7.70 10.40 7.28
C LEU A 155 -8.89 9.56 6.82
N THR A 156 -9.00 9.37 5.53
CA THR A 156 -10.01 8.56 4.85
C THR A 156 -9.48 7.17 4.56
N TYR A 157 -10.34 6.16 4.67
CA TYR A 157 -9.93 4.79 4.37
C TYR A 157 -11.04 3.93 3.77
N THR A 158 -10.65 2.97 2.95
CA THR A 158 -11.53 1.88 2.49
C THR A 158 -11.28 0.61 3.28
N VAL A 159 -12.29 -0.25 3.35
CA VAL A 159 -12.11 -1.66 3.73
C VAL A 159 -12.28 -2.49 2.47
N GLU A 160 -11.33 -3.38 2.22
CA GLU A 160 -11.24 -4.16 1.00
C GLU A 160 -11.04 -5.63 1.34
N VAL A 161 -11.57 -6.52 0.50
CA VAL A 161 -11.41 -7.97 0.63
C VAL A 161 -10.90 -8.51 -0.69
N GLU A 162 -9.91 -9.41 -0.64
CA GLU A 162 -9.34 -10.02 -1.84
C GLU A 162 -10.40 -10.85 -2.56
N ASP A 163 -10.45 -10.77 -3.87
CA ASP A 163 -11.35 -11.59 -4.68
C ASP A 163 -10.92 -13.07 -4.62
N GLY A 164 -11.91 -13.97 -4.65
CA GLY A 164 -11.68 -15.42 -4.71
C GLY A 164 -11.43 -16.12 -3.37
N ILE A 165 -11.36 -15.41 -2.24
CA ILE A 165 -11.34 -16.04 -0.90
C ILE A 165 -12.77 -16.45 -0.48
N ASP A 166 -12.90 -17.56 0.27
CA ASP A 166 -14.20 -18.08 0.69
C ASP A 166 -14.77 -17.27 1.89
N PRO A 167 -15.91 -16.57 1.73
CA PRO A 167 -16.53 -15.80 2.81
C PRO A 167 -16.82 -16.61 4.08
N ALA A 168 -17.07 -17.92 3.94
CA ALA A 168 -17.32 -18.78 5.09
C ALA A 168 -16.10 -18.90 6.02
N SER A 169 -14.89 -18.70 5.50
CA SER A 169 -13.65 -18.82 6.30
C SER A 169 -13.41 -17.65 7.26
N TYR A 170 -13.94 -16.46 6.97
CA TYR A 170 -13.72 -15.26 7.79
C TYR A 170 -15.02 -14.57 8.25
N THR A 171 -16.16 -15.26 8.15
CA THR A 171 -17.49 -14.75 8.55
C THR A 171 -18.05 -13.65 7.64
N GLY A 172 -17.53 -13.55 6.41
CA GLY A 172 -17.99 -12.62 5.38
C GLY A 172 -17.50 -11.19 5.51
N ASP A 173 -17.66 -10.44 4.41
CA ASP A 173 -17.07 -9.10 4.22
C ASP A 173 -17.58 -8.09 5.24
N ASP A 174 -18.88 -8.10 5.51
CA ASP A 174 -19.51 -7.21 6.48
C ASP A 174 -18.94 -7.41 7.89
N SER A 175 -18.60 -8.64 8.27
CA SER A 175 -17.99 -8.93 9.57
C SER A 175 -16.56 -8.41 9.65
N PHE A 176 -15.79 -8.51 8.57
CA PHE A 176 -14.44 -7.94 8.51
C PHE A 176 -14.50 -6.41 8.57
N ALA A 177 -15.35 -5.79 7.76
CA ALA A 177 -15.54 -4.34 7.75
C ALA A 177 -16.02 -3.79 9.08
N SER A 178 -16.99 -4.45 9.72
CA SER A 178 -17.45 -4.08 11.06
C SER A 178 -16.34 -4.17 12.11
N ALA A 179 -15.46 -5.19 12.02
CA ALA A 179 -14.35 -5.33 12.94
C ALA A 179 -13.29 -4.22 12.75
N VAL A 180 -12.98 -3.85 11.50
CA VAL A 180 -12.09 -2.73 11.19
C VAL A 180 -12.66 -1.41 11.71
N GLU A 181 -13.90 -1.10 11.35
CA GLU A 181 -14.53 0.18 11.69
C GLU A 181 -14.75 0.32 13.20
N SER A 182 -15.24 -0.73 13.87
CA SER A 182 -15.39 -0.73 15.34
C SER A 182 -14.04 -0.55 16.04
N THR A 183 -12.99 -1.23 15.58
CA THR A 183 -11.64 -1.08 16.16
C THR A 183 -11.12 0.35 16.00
N LEU A 184 -11.19 0.94 14.81
CA LEU A 184 -10.65 2.29 14.55
C LEU A 184 -11.51 3.41 15.17
N SER A 185 -12.79 3.14 15.43
CA SER A 185 -13.71 4.05 16.12
C SER A 185 -13.59 4.01 17.65
N ASP A 186 -12.97 2.97 18.22
CA ASP A 186 -12.82 2.82 19.67
C ASP A 186 -11.88 3.89 20.22
N LYS A 187 -12.25 4.49 21.37
CA LYS A 187 -11.43 5.52 22.04
C LYS A 187 -10.07 5.01 22.50
N ARG A 188 -9.86 3.70 22.57
CA ARG A 188 -8.56 3.10 22.86
C ARG A 188 -7.67 3.00 21.62
N SER A 189 -8.24 3.16 20.42
CA SER A 189 -7.51 3.24 19.14
C SER A 189 -6.85 4.61 18.95
N TRP A 190 -6.28 4.83 17.77
CA TRP A 190 -5.51 6.02 17.40
C TRP A 190 -6.32 7.32 17.50
N THR A 191 -7.64 7.27 17.31
CA THR A 191 -8.48 8.46 17.47
C THR A 191 -8.47 9.00 18.91
N GLY A 192 -8.28 8.12 19.90
CA GLY A 192 -8.18 8.51 21.30
C GLY A 192 -6.82 9.06 21.72
N THR A 193 -5.81 9.07 20.85
CA THR A 193 -4.57 9.83 21.10
C THR A 193 -4.78 11.32 20.84
N GLY A 194 -5.87 11.70 20.14
CA GLY A 194 -6.16 13.07 19.74
C GLY A 194 -5.35 13.54 18.52
N GLU A 195 -4.52 12.68 17.93
CA GLU A 195 -3.63 13.05 16.82
C GLU A 195 -4.35 12.93 15.46
N VAL A 196 -5.26 11.97 15.32
CA VAL A 196 -5.95 11.69 14.04
C VAL A 196 -7.45 11.49 14.23
N SER A 197 -8.20 11.79 13.18
CA SER A 197 -9.59 11.38 13.00
C SER A 197 -9.68 10.45 11.81
N PHE A 198 -10.62 9.51 11.83
CA PHE A 198 -10.86 8.61 10.70
C PHE A 198 -12.24 8.78 10.09
N LYS A 199 -12.35 8.45 8.81
CA LYS A 199 -13.64 8.28 8.13
C LYS A 199 -13.54 7.16 7.09
N ARG A 200 -14.33 6.10 7.27
CA ARG A 200 -14.47 5.07 6.24
C ARG A 200 -15.20 5.66 5.02
N VAL A 201 -14.71 5.37 3.84
CA VAL A 201 -15.27 5.77 2.54
C VAL A 201 -15.47 4.54 1.66
N ASP A 202 -16.28 4.67 0.62
CA ASP A 202 -16.52 3.62 -0.38
C ASP A 202 -15.74 3.87 -1.68
N ASP A 203 -15.96 3.01 -2.67
CA ASP A 203 -15.31 3.02 -3.99
C ASP A 203 -15.58 4.28 -4.82
N ARG A 204 -16.57 5.11 -4.44
CA ARG A 204 -16.85 6.39 -5.10
C ARG A 204 -15.90 7.48 -4.65
N HIS A 205 -15.20 7.28 -3.54
CA HIS A 205 -14.18 8.21 -3.06
C HIS A 205 -12.86 7.95 -3.81
N PRO A 206 -12.37 8.91 -4.61
CA PRO A 206 -11.07 8.77 -5.24
C PRO A 206 -9.97 8.81 -4.18
N ASP A 207 -8.95 7.99 -4.34
CA ASP A 207 -7.68 8.07 -3.61
C ASP A 207 -7.82 8.23 -2.07
N PRO A 208 -8.32 7.21 -1.34
CA PRO A 208 -8.31 7.21 0.12
C PRO A 208 -6.88 7.26 0.66
N ASP A 209 -6.67 7.86 1.83
CA ASP A 209 -5.35 7.99 2.45
C ASP A 209 -4.72 6.62 2.74
N PHE A 210 -5.54 5.63 3.13
CA PHE A 210 -5.11 4.24 3.21
C PHE A 210 -6.25 3.24 2.95
N ARG A 211 -5.87 1.99 2.68
CA ARG A 211 -6.79 0.87 2.40
C ARG A 211 -6.52 -0.25 3.38
N VAL A 212 -7.53 -0.79 4.04
CA VAL A 212 -7.40 -1.97 4.92
C VAL A 212 -7.90 -3.19 4.18
N SER A 213 -7.00 -4.08 3.77
CA SER A 213 -7.26 -5.15 2.80
C SER A 213 -7.07 -6.55 3.43
N LEU A 214 -8.15 -7.32 3.59
CA LEU A 214 -8.05 -8.74 3.95
C LEU A 214 -7.51 -9.54 2.77
N THR A 215 -6.42 -10.26 2.98
CA THR A 215 -5.62 -10.85 1.90
C THR A 215 -5.18 -12.27 2.24
N SER A 216 -5.30 -13.18 1.28
CA SER A 216 -4.87 -14.57 1.36
C SER A 216 -3.37 -14.70 1.65
N PRO A 217 -2.94 -15.82 2.28
CA PRO A 217 -1.53 -16.05 2.57
C PRO A 217 -0.61 -15.94 1.35
N ASP A 218 -0.97 -16.53 0.21
CA ASP A 218 -0.11 -16.51 -0.98
C ASP A 218 0.08 -15.10 -1.54
N THR A 219 -0.98 -14.30 -1.59
CA THR A 219 -0.92 -12.90 -2.04
C THR A 219 -0.17 -12.04 -1.02
N SER A 220 -0.45 -12.22 0.27
CA SER A 220 0.28 -11.49 1.33
C SER A 220 1.76 -11.84 1.35
N GLY A 221 2.17 -13.08 1.09
CA GLY A 221 3.57 -13.48 1.01
C GLY A 221 4.31 -12.81 -0.15
N GLN A 222 3.63 -12.63 -1.30
CA GLN A 222 4.20 -11.88 -2.43
C GLN A 222 4.35 -10.39 -2.12
N LEU A 223 3.40 -9.83 -1.38
CA LEU A 223 3.33 -8.39 -1.06
C LEU A 223 4.24 -7.99 0.11
N CYS A 224 4.17 -8.73 1.21
CA CYS A 224 4.85 -8.46 2.47
C CYS A 224 6.22 -9.16 2.57
N GLY A 225 6.50 -10.10 1.66
CA GLY A 225 7.68 -10.94 1.69
C GLY A 225 7.50 -12.21 2.53
N THR A 226 8.34 -13.21 2.27
CA THR A 226 8.31 -14.53 2.91
C THR A 226 9.55 -14.83 3.74
N ALA A 227 10.48 -13.87 3.88
CA ALA A 227 11.79 -14.07 4.48
C ALA A 227 11.70 -14.61 5.93
N ILE A 228 10.74 -14.10 6.69
CA ILE A 228 10.53 -14.49 8.10
C ILE A 228 9.95 -15.91 8.28
N GLY A 229 9.49 -16.56 7.21
CA GLY A 229 8.94 -17.93 7.26
C GLY A 229 7.59 -18.10 7.95
N TYR A 230 6.92 -17.01 8.34
CA TYR A 230 5.63 -17.01 9.04
C TYR A 230 4.62 -16.09 8.36
N GLU A 231 3.34 -16.44 8.41
CA GLU A 231 2.25 -15.61 7.89
C GLU A 231 2.20 -14.27 8.62
N SER A 232 2.28 -13.18 7.87
CA SER A 232 2.37 -11.82 8.40
C SER A 232 1.44 -10.85 7.67
N SER A 233 1.03 -9.84 8.42
CA SER A 233 0.40 -8.63 7.89
C SER A 233 1.49 -7.57 7.65
N CYS A 234 1.22 -6.58 6.82
CA CYS A 234 2.17 -5.50 6.57
C CYS A 234 1.48 -4.24 6.03
N ARG A 235 2.24 -3.15 5.96
CA ARG A 235 1.85 -1.92 5.26
C ARG A 235 2.74 -1.64 4.05
N LEU A 236 2.13 -1.31 2.92
CA LEU A 236 2.78 -0.95 1.66
C LEU A 236 2.45 0.49 1.29
N SER A 237 3.39 1.19 0.65
CA SER A 237 3.08 2.45 -0.03
C SER A 237 2.39 2.16 -1.36
N THR A 238 1.37 2.94 -1.71
CA THR A 238 0.71 2.85 -3.02
C THR A 238 1.19 3.96 -3.97
N PRO A 239 1.18 3.76 -5.30
CA PRO A 239 1.69 4.75 -6.25
C PRO A 239 0.95 6.09 -6.27
N ASP A 240 -0.31 6.11 -5.83
CA ASP A 240 -1.16 7.28 -5.64
C ASP A 240 -0.79 8.11 -4.39
N GLY A 241 0.22 7.69 -3.63
CA GLY A 241 0.71 8.39 -2.44
C GLY A 241 0.04 7.96 -1.13
N GLY A 242 -0.91 7.03 -1.19
CA GLY A 242 -1.54 6.42 -0.02
C GLY A 242 -0.77 5.22 0.55
N SER A 243 -1.49 4.42 1.33
CA SER A 243 -0.99 3.15 1.88
C SER A 243 -1.99 2.00 1.68
N ARG A 244 -1.49 0.78 1.54
CA ARG A 244 -2.27 -0.45 1.71
C ARG A 244 -1.82 -1.19 2.95
N VAL A 245 -2.74 -1.34 3.89
CA VAL A 245 -2.63 -2.17 5.09
C VAL A 245 -3.15 -3.56 4.73
N VAL A 246 -2.25 -4.51 4.60
CA VAL A 246 -2.54 -5.91 4.28
C VAL A 246 -2.76 -6.67 5.58
N ILE A 247 -3.96 -7.20 5.78
CA ILE A 247 -4.28 -8.12 6.89
C ILE A 247 -4.27 -9.55 6.35
N ASN A 248 -3.38 -10.39 6.87
CA ASN A 248 -3.26 -11.77 6.45
C ASN A 248 -4.46 -12.62 6.94
N LEU A 249 -5.12 -13.31 6.00
CA LEU A 249 -6.33 -14.10 6.24
C LEU A 249 -6.10 -15.28 7.20
N ALA A 250 -4.98 -16.00 7.08
CA ALA A 250 -4.70 -17.12 7.98
C ALA A 250 -4.60 -16.66 9.44
N ARG A 251 -3.92 -15.53 9.65
CA ARG A 251 -3.84 -14.86 10.96
C ARG A 251 -5.18 -14.29 11.40
N TRP A 252 -5.98 -13.75 10.50
CA TRP A 252 -7.33 -13.27 10.82
C TRP A 252 -8.23 -14.41 11.34
N VAL A 253 -8.07 -15.62 10.81
CA VAL A 253 -8.86 -16.79 11.19
C VAL A 253 -8.32 -17.48 12.45
N ARG A 254 -7.00 -17.62 12.57
CA ARG A 254 -6.37 -18.46 13.62
C ARG A 254 -5.65 -17.67 14.72
N GLY A 255 -5.37 -16.39 14.49
CA GLY A 255 -4.76 -15.49 15.45
C GLY A 255 -3.25 -15.68 15.62
N ALA A 256 -2.77 -15.36 16.82
CA ALA A 256 -1.38 -15.53 17.22
C ALA A 256 -1.30 -16.20 18.60
N LEU A 257 -0.28 -17.03 18.80
CA LEU A 257 -0.09 -17.79 20.05
C LEU A 257 0.06 -16.87 21.27
N ALA A 258 0.64 -15.69 21.09
CA ALA A 258 0.79 -14.70 22.16
C ALA A 258 -0.54 -14.28 22.79
N PHE A 259 -1.65 -14.33 22.04
CA PHE A 259 -2.99 -13.94 22.50
C PHE A 259 -3.76 -15.09 23.16
N ASN A 260 -3.16 -16.28 23.30
CA ASN A 260 -3.73 -17.42 24.02
C ASN A 260 -5.17 -17.78 23.60
N GLY A 261 -5.47 -17.68 22.30
CA GLY A 261 -6.79 -17.99 21.74
C GLY A 261 -7.80 -16.84 21.80
N ASP A 262 -7.45 -15.67 22.36
CA ASP A 262 -8.28 -14.47 22.26
C ASP A 262 -8.16 -13.83 20.86
N LEU A 263 -8.94 -14.39 19.94
CA LEU A 263 -8.97 -13.96 18.55
C LEU A 263 -9.53 -12.54 18.38
N GLY A 264 -10.44 -12.12 19.27
CA GLY A 264 -11.01 -10.77 19.25
C GLY A 264 -9.95 -9.71 19.52
N SER A 265 -9.18 -9.89 20.60
CA SER A 265 -8.05 -9.02 20.91
C SER A 265 -6.98 -9.07 19.84
N TYR A 266 -6.66 -10.24 19.27
CA TYR A 266 -5.68 -10.33 18.19
C TYR A 266 -6.11 -9.51 16.94
N ARG A 267 -7.38 -9.60 16.54
CA ARG A 267 -7.91 -8.86 15.40
C ARG A 267 -7.82 -7.35 15.61
N GLN A 268 -8.19 -6.87 16.80
CA GLN A 268 -8.04 -5.47 17.18
C GLN A 268 -6.57 -5.03 17.16
N TYR A 269 -5.68 -5.86 17.69
CA TYR A 269 -4.24 -5.64 17.67
C TYR A 269 -3.70 -5.47 16.25
N VAL A 270 -3.95 -6.43 15.35
CA VAL A 270 -3.36 -6.40 14.01
C VAL A 270 -3.89 -5.22 13.20
N ILE A 271 -5.17 -4.87 13.35
CA ILE A 271 -5.72 -3.66 12.74
C ILE A 271 -4.98 -2.41 13.24
N ASN A 272 -4.87 -2.23 14.56
CA ASN A 272 -4.20 -1.03 15.11
C ASN A 272 -2.71 -0.99 14.79
N HIS A 273 -2.02 -2.13 14.81
CA HIS A 273 -0.59 -2.23 14.51
C HIS A 273 -0.30 -1.81 13.07
N GLU A 274 -0.98 -2.42 12.09
CA GLU A 274 -0.72 -2.13 10.68
C GLU A 274 -1.20 -0.73 10.27
N VAL A 275 -2.32 -0.25 10.84
CA VAL A 275 -2.73 1.15 10.67
C VAL A 275 -1.72 2.08 11.32
N GLY A 276 -1.10 1.70 12.45
CA GLY A 276 0.00 2.44 13.05
C GLY A 276 1.16 2.67 12.07
N HIS A 277 1.50 1.67 11.25
CA HIS A 277 2.47 1.86 10.17
C HIS A 277 1.98 2.82 9.08
N ALA A 278 0.69 2.79 8.73
CA ALA A 278 0.12 3.77 7.80
C ALA A 278 0.16 5.21 8.35
N LEU A 279 0.10 5.37 9.68
CA LEU A 279 0.30 6.64 10.39
C LEU A 279 1.78 7.03 10.55
N GLY A 280 2.72 6.17 10.17
CA GLY A 280 4.16 6.42 10.24
C GLY A 280 4.83 5.97 11.54
N HIS A 281 4.16 5.18 12.38
CA HIS A 281 4.79 4.57 13.55
C HIS A 281 5.62 3.34 13.16
N GLY A 282 6.85 3.25 13.68
CA GLY A 282 7.71 2.08 13.56
C GLY A 282 7.57 1.13 14.75
N HIS A 283 8.25 -0.02 14.70
CA HIS A 283 8.17 -0.98 15.78
C HIS A 283 8.76 -0.46 17.10
N VAL A 284 8.18 -0.92 18.21
CA VAL A 284 8.60 -0.57 19.58
C VAL A 284 8.65 -1.83 20.44
N GLY A 285 9.74 -2.01 21.19
CA GLY A 285 9.88 -3.13 22.12
C GLY A 285 9.10 -2.95 23.43
N CYS A 286 8.94 -4.03 24.18
CA CYS A 286 8.48 -4.01 25.56
C CYS A 286 9.38 -3.10 26.42
N GLN A 287 8.76 -2.13 27.10
CA GLN A 287 9.50 -1.14 27.89
C GLN A 287 9.80 -1.63 29.31
N GLU A 288 8.81 -2.29 29.92
CA GLU A 288 8.83 -2.76 31.31
C GLU A 288 8.33 -4.21 31.36
N ASP A 289 9.03 -5.05 32.14
CA ASP A 289 8.65 -6.45 32.31
C ASP A 289 7.26 -6.59 32.95
N GLY A 290 6.42 -7.45 32.39
CA GLY A 290 5.03 -7.67 32.81
C GLY A 290 4.03 -6.56 32.45
N ALA A 291 4.47 -5.43 31.88
CA ALA A 291 3.59 -4.37 31.43
C ALA A 291 2.79 -4.77 30.18
N LEU A 292 1.80 -3.96 29.79
CA LEU A 292 1.15 -4.13 28.49
C LEU A 292 2.17 -3.82 27.37
N ALA A 293 2.21 -4.68 26.35
CA ALA A 293 3.03 -4.43 25.17
C ALA A 293 2.59 -3.13 24.49
N PRO A 294 3.51 -2.29 24.00
CA PRO A 294 3.15 -1.24 23.06
C PRO A 294 2.43 -1.84 21.84
N VAL A 295 1.41 -1.18 21.31
CA VAL A 295 0.67 -1.72 20.14
C VAL A 295 1.57 -1.92 18.93
N MET A 296 2.64 -1.13 18.82
CA MET A 296 3.66 -1.24 17.77
C MET A 296 4.74 -2.29 18.07
N MET A 297 4.62 -3.08 19.14
CA MET A 297 5.40 -4.32 19.29
C MET A 297 4.85 -5.36 18.33
N GLN A 298 5.71 -6.19 17.72
CA GLN A 298 5.31 -7.24 16.76
C GLN A 298 4.69 -8.47 17.48
N GLN A 299 3.57 -8.27 18.17
CA GLN A 299 2.92 -9.24 19.04
C GLN A 299 2.35 -10.47 18.29
N THR A 300 2.21 -10.43 16.96
CA THR A 300 1.90 -11.62 16.14
C THR A 300 2.93 -12.73 16.36
N PHE A 301 4.17 -12.37 16.62
CA PHE A 301 5.27 -13.32 16.77
C PHE A 301 5.69 -13.56 18.22
N GLY A 302 5.30 -12.69 19.14
CA GLY A 302 5.56 -12.85 20.56
C GLY A 302 5.52 -11.53 21.33
N VAL A 303 5.44 -11.63 22.66
CA VAL A 303 5.49 -10.49 23.60
C VAL A 303 6.80 -10.44 24.40
N ALA A 304 7.77 -11.28 24.03
CA ALA A 304 9.13 -11.24 24.56
C ALA A 304 10.03 -10.44 23.60
N ASN A 305 10.80 -9.51 24.15
CA ASN A 305 11.71 -8.68 23.38
C ASN A 305 12.75 -9.50 22.61
N ASP A 306 13.28 -10.56 23.20
CA ASP A 306 14.28 -11.42 22.56
C ASP A 306 13.76 -12.07 21.27
N TYR A 307 12.49 -12.50 21.26
CA TYR A 307 11.86 -13.06 20.06
C TYR A 307 11.65 -12.02 18.97
N VAL A 308 11.23 -10.81 19.35
CA VAL A 308 11.05 -9.71 18.40
C VAL A 308 12.39 -9.19 17.88
N ALA A 309 13.44 -9.20 18.71
CA ALA A 309 14.80 -8.87 18.28
C ALA A 309 15.33 -9.88 17.25
N MET A 310 15.15 -11.19 17.49
CA MET A 310 15.52 -12.23 16.51
C MET A 310 14.84 -12.02 15.15
N LEU A 311 13.58 -11.60 15.14
CA LEU A 311 12.84 -11.29 13.92
C LEU A 311 13.38 -10.04 13.21
N ASN A 312 13.75 -9.01 13.97
CA ASN A 312 14.21 -7.74 13.43
C ASN A 312 15.65 -7.75 12.93
N ASP A 313 16.49 -8.61 13.49
CA ASP A 313 17.87 -8.78 13.06
C ASP A 313 17.98 -9.61 11.76
N ASP A 314 16.86 -10.11 11.24
CA ASP A 314 16.77 -10.87 9.98
C ASP A 314 16.38 -10.01 8.76
N HIS A 315 16.82 -10.45 7.58
CA HIS A 315 16.45 -10.02 6.21
C HIS A 315 15.56 -8.77 6.00
N GLY A 316 16.05 -7.58 6.38
CA GLY A 316 15.36 -6.31 6.12
C GLY A 316 14.37 -5.87 7.19
N GLY A 317 14.40 -6.51 8.36
CA GLY A 317 13.66 -6.12 9.55
C GLY A 317 14.21 -4.85 10.23
N ASP A 318 13.57 -4.48 11.33
CA ASP A 318 13.84 -3.26 12.10
C ASP A 318 15.06 -3.42 13.02
N VAL A 319 16.23 -3.75 12.44
CA VAL A 319 17.47 -4.08 13.16
C VAL A 319 17.75 -3.08 14.28
N GLY A 320 17.91 -3.59 15.50
CA GLY A 320 18.23 -2.79 16.69
C GLY A 320 17.10 -1.90 17.23
N LYS A 321 15.87 -1.95 16.68
CA LYS A 321 14.72 -1.22 17.24
C LYS A 321 14.17 -1.84 18.52
N VAL A 322 14.29 -3.16 18.64
CA VAL A 322 13.87 -3.90 19.82
C VAL A 322 15.10 -4.56 20.46
N PRO A 323 15.48 -4.19 21.70
CA PRO A 323 16.64 -4.77 22.35
C PRO A 323 16.33 -6.19 22.84
N ALA A 324 17.25 -7.14 22.67
CA ALA A 324 17.18 -8.45 23.32
C ALA A 324 17.57 -8.34 24.83
N ASP A 325 16.69 -7.74 25.63
CA ASP A 325 16.92 -7.44 27.05
C ASP A 325 16.14 -8.34 28.03
N GLY A 326 15.56 -9.43 27.53
CA GLY A 326 14.83 -10.43 28.33
C GLY A 326 13.48 -9.98 28.86
N LYS A 327 13.00 -8.77 28.54
CA LYS A 327 11.68 -8.30 29.00
C LYS A 327 10.55 -9.03 28.28
N VAL A 328 9.52 -9.36 29.04
CA VAL A 328 8.30 -9.99 28.53
C VAL A 328 7.08 -9.18 28.93
N CYS A 329 6.36 -8.66 27.94
CA CYS A 329 5.12 -7.93 28.14
C CYS A 329 3.91 -8.86 28.13
N ARG A 330 2.73 -8.31 28.43
CA ARG A 330 1.42 -8.93 28.20
C ARG A 330 0.82 -8.42 26.90
N PRO A 331 0.05 -9.24 26.15
CA PRO A 331 -0.61 -8.81 24.92
C PRO A 331 -1.49 -7.57 25.14
N ASN A 332 -1.50 -6.68 24.16
CA ASN A 332 -2.28 -5.45 24.18
C ASN A 332 -2.65 -5.01 22.76
N PRO A 333 -3.96 -4.89 22.45
CA PRO A 333 -4.40 -4.50 21.13
C PRO A 333 -4.53 -3.00 20.89
N TRP A 334 -4.27 -2.16 21.89
CA TRP A 334 -4.64 -0.74 21.84
C TRP A 334 -3.44 0.21 21.98
N PRO A 335 -3.34 1.28 21.16
CA PRO A 335 -2.40 2.38 21.40
C PRO A 335 -2.68 3.15 22.70
N ASN A 336 -3.95 3.27 23.10
CA ASN A 336 -4.39 3.94 24.32
C ASN A 336 -5.25 3.02 25.21
N PRO A 337 -4.68 1.99 25.85
CA PRO A 337 -5.45 0.98 26.59
C PRO A 337 -6.15 1.52 27.85
N GLN A 338 -5.84 2.74 28.29
CA GLN A 338 -6.43 3.37 29.47
C GLN A 338 -7.65 4.24 29.15
N ALA A 339 -8.00 4.45 27.87
CA ALA A 339 -9.19 5.20 27.51
C ALA A 339 -10.46 4.45 27.95
N ASN A 340 -11.34 5.15 28.67
CA ASN A 340 -12.63 4.59 29.09
C ASN A 340 -13.61 4.53 27.90
N SER A 341 -14.29 3.40 27.74
CA SER A 341 -15.29 3.18 26.68
C SER A 341 -16.66 3.83 26.95
N ASP A 342 -16.90 4.36 28.15
CA ASP A 342 -18.25 4.55 28.71
C ASP A 342 -18.78 6.00 28.73
N ASP A 343 -18.12 6.94 28.04
CA ASP A 343 -18.62 8.33 27.88
C ASP A 343 -19.28 8.59 26.52
#